data_AF-A0A6D2INB5-F1
#
_entry.id   AF-A0A6D2INB5-F1
#
_cell.length_a   1.000
_cell.length_b   1.000
_cell.length_c   1.000
_cell.angle_alpha   90.00
_cell.angle_beta   90.00
_cell.angle_gamma   90.00
#
_symmetry.space_group_name_H-M   'P 1'
#
loop_
_entity.id
_entity.type
_entity.pdbx_description
1 polymer ?
#
loop_
_entity_poly.entity_id
_entity_poly.type
_entity_poly.pdbx_seq_one_letter_code
_entity_poly.pdbx_strand_id
1 'polypeptide(L)'
;MSLFQTATIALLLIAFLQNAAAEKTKQRIVKHQGAVATDDGRCSDVGMMTLRRGGNAVDAAVAASFCLGVLSPASSGLGGGAFMLVKEAGGKEIAYDSRETAPLKATENMYGGNDNDDLKKQGGL
;
A
#
# COMPACT_ATOMS: atom_id res chain seq x y z
N MET A 1 -27.79 12.01 47.39
CA MET A 1 -26.90 11.18 46.54
C MET A 1 -25.91 10.48 47.46
N SER A 2 -25.82 9.15 47.39
CA SER A 2 -24.85 8.41 48.24
C SER A 2 -23.43 8.68 47.76
N LEU A 3 -22.44 8.64 48.67
CA LEU A 3 -21.01 8.79 48.33
C LEU A 3 -20.58 7.85 47.18
N PHE A 4 -21.22 6.68 47.10
CA PHE A 4 -20.99 5.72 46.03
C PHE A 4 -21.36 6.29 44.65
N GLN A 5 -22.53 6.91 44.47
CA GLN A 5 -22.94 7.49 43.18
C GLN A 5 -22.02 8.63 42.72
N THR A 6 -21.55 9.46 43.64
CA THR A 6 -20.63 10.56 43.30
C THR A 6 -19.27 10.03 42.86
N ALA A 7 -18.79 8.94 43.48
CA ALA A 7 -17.52 8.31 43.10
C ALA A 7 -17.60 7.65 41.71
N THR A 8 -18.71 6.97 41.39
CA THR A 8 -18.88 6.35 40.05
C THR A 8 -18.98 7.38 38.94
N ILE A 9 -19.71 8.48 39.15
CA ILE A 9 -19.83 9.56 38.17
C ILE A 9 -18.47 10.22 37.93
N ALA A 10 -17.70 10.48 38.99
CA ALA A 10 -16.36 11.05 38.87
C ALA A 10 -15.42 10.12 38.08
N LEU A 11 -15.43 8.80 38.36
CA LEU A 11 -14.63 7.83 37.62
C LEU A 11 -15.00 7.73 36.14
N LEU A 12 -16.28 7.75 35.81
CA LEU A 12 -16.76 7.74 34.42
C LEU A 12 -16.38 9.03 33.68
N LEU A 13 -16.49 10.19 34.34
CA LEU A 13 -16.04 11.46 33.78
C LEU A 13 -14.53 11.48 33.52
N ILE A 14 -13.73 10.97 34.45
CA ILE A 14 -12.27 10.87 34.29
C ILE A 14 -11.93 9.96 33.11
N ALA A 15 -12.56 8.78 32.99
CA ALA A 15 -12.33 7.87 31.88
C ALA A 15 -12.73 8.48 30.52
N PHE A 16 -13.85 9.21 30.47
CA PHE A 16 -14.31 9.90 29.26
C PHE A 16 -13.34 11.02 28.84
N LEU A 17 -12.87 11.82 29.80
CA LEU A 17 -11.89 12.89 29.56
C LEU A 17 -10.55 12.33 29.08
N GLN A 18 -10.08 11.20 29.63
CA GLN A 18 -8.85 10.53 29.17
C GLN A 18 -8.97 10.05 27.71
N ASN A 19 -10.13 9.53 27.32
CA ASN A 19 -10.37 9.05 25.95
C ASN A 19 -10.51 10.20 24.95
N ALA A 20 -11.17 11.30 25.34
CA ALA A 20 -11.31 12.50 24.52
C ALA A 20 -9.96 13.23 24.32
N ALA A 21 -9.07 13.17 25.31
CA ALA A 21 -7.72 13.73 25.24
C ALA A 21 -6.69 12.80 24.54
N ALA A 22 -7.08 11.59 24.13
CA ALA A 22 -6.22 10.67 23.41
C ALA A 22 -6.06 11.14 21.95
N GLU A 23 -5.26 12.19 21.76
CA GLU A 23 -4.80 12.58 20.44
C GLU A 23 -3.86 11.49 19.92
N LYS A 24 -4.24 10.81 18.84
CA LYS A 24 -3.42 9.77 18.21
C LYS A 24 -2.16 10.44 17.66
N THR A 25 -1.09 10.47 18.45
CA THR A 25 0.14 11.17 18.09
C THR A 25 0.63 10.66 16.74
N LYS A 26 0.77 11.57 15.77
CA LYS A 26 1.30 11.24 14.44
C LYS A 26 2.78 10.87 14.57
N GLN A 27 3.05 9.57 14.73
CA GLN A 27 4.40 9.05 14.89
C GLN A 27 5.19 9.27 13.59
N ARG A 28 6.12 10.24 13.60
CA ARG A 28 7.06 10.44 12.49
C ARG A 28 8.23 9.50 12.66
N ILE A 29 8.32 8.48 11.82
CA ILE A 29 9.48 7.59 11.80
C ILE A 29 10.61 8.28 11.02
N VAL A 30 11.68 8.65 11.71
CA VAL A 30 12.92 9.18 11.12
C VAL A 30 13.98 8.09 11.15
N LYS A 31 14.58 7.78 9.99
CA LYS A 31 15.68 6.80 9.87
C LYS A 31 16.83 7.43 9.09
N HIS A 32 18.06 7.29 9.59
CA HIS A 32 19.24 7.95 9.03
C HIS A 32 19.85 7.23 7.80
N GLN A 33 19.50 5.96 7.57
CA GLN A 33 20.15 5.11 6.55
C GLN A 33 19.24 4.72 5.39
N GLY A 34 17.93 4.98 5.51
CA GLY A 34 16.92 4.57 4.54
C GLY A 34 15.61 4.18 5.21
N ALA A 35 14.53 4.21 4.45
CA ALA A 35 13.20 3.80 4.88
C ALA A 35 12.46 3.14 3.72
N VAL A 36 11.65 2.14 4.02
CA VAL A 36 10.73 1.50 3.09
C VAL A 36 9.36 1.48 3.74
N ALA A 37 8.33 1.83 2.97
CA ALA A 37 6.94 1.80 3.40
C ALA A 37 6.12 1.11 2.31
N THR A 38 5.25 0.19 2.73
CA THR A 38 4.31 -0.55 1.88
C THR A 38 3.02 -0.80 2.65
N ASP A 39 1.99 -1.29 1.96
CA ASP A 39 0.69 -1.61 2.56
C ASP A 39 0.75 -2.73 3.61
N ASP A 40 1.79 -3.59 3.56
CA ASP A 40 2.04 -4.65 4.53
C ASP A 40 3.41 -4.47 5.21
N GLY A 41 3.42 -4.42 6.55
CA GLY A 41 4.65 -4.25 7.34
C GLY A 41 5.74 -5.27 7.00
N ARG A 42 5.37 -6.52 6.68
CA ARG A 42 6.32 -7.58 6.33
C ARG A 42 7.03 -7.30 5.01
N CYS A 43 6.36 -6.67 4.05
CA CYS A 43 6.98 -6.27 2.78
C CYS A 43 7.87 -5.05 2.94
N SER A 44 7.55 -4.15 3.87
CA SER A 44 8.45 -3.08 4.30
C SER A 44 9.74 -3.67 4.89
N ASP A 45 9.62 -4.72 5.71
CA ASP A 45 10.80 -5.43 6.26
C ASP A 45 11.63 -6.10 5.17
N VAL A 46 11.01 -6.72 4.16
CA VAL A 46 11.72 -7.29 2.99
C VAL A 46 12.51 -6.23 2.22
N GLY A 47 11.91 -5.07 1.95
CA GLY A 47 12.63 -3.96 1.34
C GLY A 47 13.77 -3.44 2.23
N MET A 48 13.53 -3.28 3.53
CA MET A 48 14.57 -2.87 4.48
C MET A 48 15.72 -3.88 4.58
N MET A 49 15.45 -5.18 4.53
CA MET A 49 16.49 -6.22 4.47
C MET A 49 17.35 -6.07 3.22
N THR A 50 16.75 -5.71 2.08
CA THR A 50 17.47 -5.49 0.82
C THR A 50 18.41 -4.28 0.92
N LEU A 51 17.94 -3.16 1.48
CA LEU A 51 18.80 -2.00 1.77
C LEU A 51 19.96 -2.38 2.71
N ARG A 52 19.68 -3.12 3.78
CA ARG A 52 20.70 -3.56 4.76
C ARG A 52 21.76 -4.48 4.15
N ARG A 53 21.44 -5.17 3.06
CA ARG A 53 22.38 -6.02 2.30
C ARG A 53 23.18 -5.25 1.25
N GLY A 54 23.05 -3.91 1.22
CA GLY A 54 23.77 -3.04 0.29
C GLY A 54 23.05 -2.78 -1.03
N GLY A 55 21.79 -3.20 -1.16
CA GLY A 55 20.95 -2.83 -2.31
C GLY A 55 20.57 -1.35 -2.30
N ASN A 56 20.27 -0.80 -3.47
CA ASN A 56 19.80 0.57 -3.63
C ASN A 56 18.28 0.68 -3.40
N ALA A 57 17.74 1.90 -3.54
CA ALA A 57 16.30 2.16 -3.38
C ALA A 57 15.41 1.39 -4.38
N VAL A 58 15.89 1.19 -5.61
CA VAL A 58 15.18 0.42 -6.65
C VAL A 58 15.17 -1.07 -6.31
N ASP A 59 16.31 -1.64 -5.88
CA ASP A 59 16.40 -3.04 -5.45
C ASP A 59 15.42 -3.33 -4.31
N ALA A 60 15.36 -2.43 -3.33
CA ALA A 60 14.44 -2.53 -2.20
C ALA A 60 12.97 -2.41 -2.62
N ALA A 61 12.65 -1.51 -3.56
CA ALA A 61 11.31 -1.37 -4.11
C ALA A 61 10.88 -2.65 -4.85
N VAL A 62 11.74 -3.21 -5.70
CA VAL A 62 11.48 -4.45 -6.43
C VAL A 62 11.24 -5.61 -5.46
N ALA A 63 12.12 -5.81 -4.46
CA ALA A 63 11.96 -6.86 -3.45
C ALA A 63 10.64 -6.72 -2.66
N ALA A 64 10.28 -5.49 -2.28
CA ALA A 64 9.04 -5.20 -1.58
C ALA A 64 7.80 -5.46 -2.46
N SER A 65 7.86 -5.09 -3.75
CA SER A 65 6.79 -5.38 -4.72
C SER A 65 6.59 -6.89 -4.95
N PHE A 66 7.67 -7.67 -5.02
CA PHE A 66 7.56 -9.14 -5.09
C PHE A 66 6.87 -9.72 -3.85
N CYS A 67 7.20 -9.21 -2.66
CA CYS A 67 6.50 -9.58 -1.43
C CYS A 67 5.01 -9.23 -1.49
N LEU A 68 4.66 -8.02 -1.94
CA LEU A 68 3.26 -7.60 -2.09
C LEU A 68 2.51 -8.44 -3.11
N GLY A 69 3.18 -8.90 -4.18
CA GLY A 69 2.60 -9.84 -5.13
C GLY A 69 2.14 -11.17 -4.52
N VAL A 70 2.72 -11.56 -3.37
CA VAL A 70 2.32 -12.75 -2.61
C VAL A 70 1.29 -12.41 -1.53
N LEU A 71 1.51 -11.31 -0.79
CA LEU A 71 0.71 -10.98 0.39
C LEU A 71 -0.54 -10.16 0.08
N SER A 72 -0.58 -9.48 -1.06
CA SER A 72 -1.71 -8.67 -1.54
C SER A 72 -2.09 -9.03 -2.98
N PRO A 73 -2.43 -10.32 -3.25
CA PRO A 73 -2.65 -10.83 -4.61
C PRO A 73 -3.86 -10.22 -5.32
N ALA A 74 -4.78 -9.61 -4.58
CA ALA A 74 -5.94 -8.93 -5.15
C ALA A 74 -5.58 -7.60 -5.84
N SER A 75 -4.42 -7.01 -5.53
CA SER A 75 -4.02 -5.68 -6.03
C SER A 75 -2.63 -5.66 -6.68
N SER A 76 -1.75 -6.58 -6.31
CA SER A 76 -0.37 -6.64 -6.80
C SER A 76 -0.03 -8.06 -7.21
N GLY A 77 0.78 -8.22 -8.26
CA GLY A 77 1.21 -9.52 -8.74
C GLY A 77 1.93 -9.45 -10.08
N LEU A 78 2.47 -10.59 -10.51
CA LEU A 78 3.23 -10.70 -11.76
C LEU A 78 2.39 -10.59 -13.03
N GLY A 79 1.07 -10.82 -12.94
CA GLY A 79 0.16 -10.82 -14.08
C GLY A 79 -0.42 -9.46 -14.46
N GLY A 80 -0.04 -8.38 -13.76
CA GLY A 80 -0.52 -7.03 -14.01
C GLY A 80 0.54 -6.11 -14.62
N GLY A 81 0.47 -4.84 -14.26
CA GLY A 81 1.44 -3.80 -14.63
C GLY A 81 1.91 -2.99 -13.43
N ALA A 82 2.80 -2.03 -13.69
CA ALA A 82 3.33 -1.15 -12.66
C ALA A 82 3.72 0.22 -13.22
N PHE A 83 3.81 1.19 -12.32
CA PHE A 83 4.48 2.46 -12.55
C PHE A 83 5.54 2.66 -11.49
N MET A 84 6.70 3.19 -11.87
CA MET A 84 7.76 3.52 -10.91
C MET A 84 8.34 4.90 -11.20
N LEU A 85 8.39 5.73 -10.16
CA LEU A 85 9.09 7.02 -10.20
C LEU A 85 10.39 6.89 -9.43
N VAL A 86 11.50 7.17 -10.09
CA VAL A 86 12.84 7.08 -9.52
C VAL A 86 13.49 8.44 -9.59
N LYS A 87 13.96 8.91 -8.43
CA LYS A 87 14.85 10.07 -8.34
C LYS A 87 16.24 9.57 -7.96
N GLU A 88 17.17 9.68 -8.89
CA GLU A 88 18.57 9.31 -8.66
C GLU A 88 19.25 10.34 -7.75
N ALA A 89 20.33 9.93 -7.07
CA ALA A 89 21.09 10.82 -6.19
C ALA A 89 21.65 12.07 -6.92
N GLY A 90 21.90 11.96 -8.22
CA GLY A 90 22.31 13.09 -9.08
C GLY A 90 21.18 14.06 -9.45
N GLY A 91 19.95 13.85 -8.96
CA GLY A 91 18.80 14.70 -9.22
C GLY A 91 18.01 14.37 -10.48
N LYS A 92 18.46 13.40 -11.28
CA LYS A 92 17.72 12.89 -12.44
C LYS A 92 16.44 12.19 -11.99
N GLU A 93 15.34 12.48 -12.67
CA GLU A 93 14.03 11.90 -12.41
C GLU A 93 13.62 11.05 -13.61
N ILE A 94 13.17 9.82 -13.35
CA ILE A 94 12.81 8.83 -14.36
C ILE A 94 11.44 8.25 -13.99
N ALA A 95 10.56 8.16 -14.98
CA ALA A 95 9.29 7.45 -14.87
C ALA A 95 9.34 6.19 -15.73
N TYR A 96 9.03 5.05 -15.12
CA TYR A 96 8.84 3.77 -15.79
C TYR A 96 7.34 3.50 -15.90
N ASP A 97 6.87 3.36 -17.13
CA ASP A 97 5.53 2.90 -17.45
C ASP A 97 5.63 1.44 -17.90
N SER A 98 5.06 0.54 -17.09
CA SER A 98 4.95 -0.88 -17.38
C SER A 98 3.48 -1.28 -17.34
N ARG A 99 2.60 -0.42 -17.88
CA ARG A 99 1.18 -0.73 -18.05
C ARG A 99 1.00 -1.87 -19.05
N GLU A 100 -0.01 -2.68 -18.78
CA GLU A 100 -0.40 -3.79 -19.64
C GLU A 100 -0.75 -3.27 -21.05
N THR A 101 -0.35 -4.04 -22.05
CA THR A 101 -0.67 -3.75 -23.45
C THR A 101 -1.81 -4.66 -23.89
N ALA A 102 -2.81 -4.08 -24.57
CA ALA A 102 -3.88 -4.87 -25.17
C ALA A 102 -3.28 -5.92 -26.12
N PRO A 103 -3.75 -7.19 -26.09
CA PRO A 103 -3.25 -8.23 -26.98
C PRO A 103 -3.42 -7.86 -28.46
N LEU A 104 -2.59 -8.44 -29.35
CA LEU A 104 -2.63 -8.17 -30.80
C LEU A 104 -4.01 -8.42 -31.45
N LYS A 105 -4.81 -9.32 -30.88
CA LYS A 105 -6.15 -9.66 -31.37
C LYS A 105 -7.27 -8.82 -30.72
N ALA A 106 -6.94 -7.89 -29.83
CA ALA A 106 -7.93 -7.01 -29.23
C ALA A 106 -8.58 -6.13 -30.30
N THR A 107 -9.89 -5.91 -30.18
CA THR A 107 -10.65 -5.04 -31.07
C THR A 107 -11.57 -4.16 -30.23
N GLU A 108 -11.96 -3.00 -30.76
CA GLU A 108 -12.81 -2.01 -30.06
C GLU A 108 -14.10 -2.64 -29.50
N ASN A 109 -14.72 -3.55 -30.25
CA ASN A 109 -16.01 -4.15 -29.90
C ASN A 109 -15.90 -5.57 -29.30
N MET A 110 -14.71 -5.99 -28.83
CA MET A 110 -14.46 -7.38 -28.40
C MET A 110 -15.31 -7.86 -27.21
N TYR A 111 -15.95 -6.95 -26.48
CA TYR A 111 -16.84 -7.26 -25.36
C TYR A 111 -18.33 -6.99 -25.65
N GLY A 112 -18.73 -6.96 -26.92
CA GLY A 112 -20.15 -6.94 -27.33
C GLY A 112 -20.89 -5.62 -27.12
N GLY A 113 -20.18 -4.51 -26.87
CA GLY A 113 -20.79 -3.21 -26.61
C GLY A 113 -21.68 -3.20 -25.34
N ASN A 114 -22.82 -2.51 -25.40
CA ASN A 114 -23.80 -2.46 -24.30
C ASN A 114 -24.80 -3.63 -24.33
N ASP A 115 -24.75 -4.49 -25.34
CA ASP A 115 -25.86 -5.38 -25.69
C ASP A 115 -25.64 -6.82 -25.23
N ASN A 116 -24.41 -7.17 -24.81
CA ASN A 116 -24.09 -8.52 -24.32
C ASN A 116 -23.06 -8.50 -23.19
N ASP A 117 -23.54 -8.56 -21.95
CA ASP A 117 -22.70 -8.57 -20.74
C ASP A 117 -21.96 -9.89 -20.49
N ASP A 118 -22.31 -10.99 -21.19
CA ASP A 118 -21.69 -12.29 -20.94
C ASP A 118 -20.24 -12.35 -21.43
N LEU A 119 -19.90 -11.62 -22.50
CA LEU A 119 -18.52 -11.51 -22.99
C LEU A 119 -17.60 -10.81 -22.00
N LYS A 120 -18.12 -9.87 -21.20
CA LYS A 120 -17.36 -9.17 -20.15
C LYS A 120 -16.98 -10.09 -18.98
N LYS A 121 -17.77 -11.13 -18.73
CA LYS A 121 -17.55 -12.09 -17.63
C LYS A 121 -16.46 -13.11 -17.95
N GLN A 122 -16.28 -13.42 -19.23
CA GLN A 122 -15.33 -14.44 -19.69
C GLN A 122 -13.94 -13.86 -19.96
N GLY A 123 -13.86 -12.56 -20.25
CA GLY A 123 -12.60 -11.90 -20.57
C GLY A 123 -12.17 -12.08 -22.03
N GLY A 124 -11.17 -11.31 -22.43
CA GLY A 124 -10.68 -11.22 -23.81
C GLY A 124 -9.52 -12.15 -24.16
N LEU A 125 -9.25 -13.15 -23.31
CA LEU A 125 -8.19 -14.14 -23.45
C LEU A 125 -8.76 -15.55 -23.27
#